data_AF-H0JUB5-F1
#
_entry.id   AF-H0JUB5-F1
#
_cell.length_a   1.000
_cell.length_b   1.000
_cell.length_c   1.000
_cell.angle_alpha   90.00
_cell.angle_beta   90.00
_cell.angle_gamma   90.00
#
_symmetry.space_group_name_H-M   'P 1'
#
loop_
_entity.id
_entity.type
_entity.pdbx_description
1 polymer ?
#
loop_
_entity_poly.entity_id
_entity_poly.type
_entity_poly.pdbx_seq_one_letter_code
_entity_poly.pdbx_strand_id
1 'polypeptide(L)'
;MARALTEIAAPWTVNIASCLILGFAIGHPGWGAFVALFAGVLPMALIVWGMVRDRIGNHHVTEHSERHGLIGAILVLVLVALVVQLVAQGPKEMIALTCAGLVTLVGIGVWTSGVGVKASVHMGVWCGVVAVLAVALSAWWWTGLILAPAIAWSRMRLKHHTGKEIAVGAGTGLVIAPLTYLAIVNFPY
;
A
#
# COMPACT_ATOMS: atom_id res chain seq x y z
N MET A 1 -22.98 0.30 -2.92
CA MET A 1 -22.26 1.23 -2.01
C MET A 1 -20.98 0.63 -1.44
N ALA A 2 -21.02 -0.44 -0.63
CA ALA A 2 -19.80 -1.00 0.01
C ALA A 2 -18.70 -1.46 -0.98
N ARG A 3 -19.07 -2.08 -2.11
CA ARG A 3 -18.11 -2.48 -3.16
C ARG A 3 -17.40 -1.27 -3.78
N ALA A 4 -18.15 -0.25 -4.19
CA ALA A 4 -17.58 0.97 -4.76
C ALA A 4 -16.60 1.67 -3.82
N LEU A 5 -16.96 1.79 -2.53
CA LEU A 5 -16.06 2.35 -1.51
C LEU A 5 -14.77 1.54 -1.36
N THR A 6 -14.87 0.20 -1.39
CA THR A 6 -13.70 -0.68 -1.35
C THR A 6 -12.80 -0.48 -2.58
N GLU A 7 -13.36 -0.39 -3.78
CA GLU A 7 -12.57 -0.20 -5.00
C GLU A 7 -11.89 1.17 -5.05
N ILE A 8 -12.58 2.23 -4.64
CA ILE A 8 -12.02 3.58 -4.57
C ILE A 8 -10.90 3.66 -3.53
N ALA A 9 -11.07 3.01 -2.38
CA ALA A 9 -10.06 2.95 -1.32
C ALA A 9 -9.13 1.72 -1.46
N ALA A 10 -9.08 1.10 -2.63
CA ALA A 10 -8.23 -0.05 -2.84
C ALA A 10 -6.76 0.36 -2.76
N PRO A 11 -5.85 -0.54 -2.31
CA PRO A 11 -4.44 -0.21 -2.19
C PRO A 11 -3.82 0.41 -3.45
N TRP A 12 -4.19 -0.07 -4.63
CA TRP A 12 -3.63 0.41 -5.90
C TRP A 12 -4.06 1.85 -6.21
N THR A 13 -5.32 2.23 -5.97
CA THR A 13 -5.80 3.60 -6.21
C THR A 13 -5.15 4.58 -5.24
N VAL A 14 -5.06 4.20 -3.96
CA VAL A 14 -4.47 5.02 -2.89
C VAL A 14 -2.97 5.21 -3.13
N ASN A 15 -2.25 4.14 -3.51
CA ASN A 15 -0.83 4.22 -3.84
C ASN A 15 -0.57 5.10 -5.07
N ILE A 16 -1.36 4.95 -6.15
CA ILE A 16 -1.21 5.81 -7.33
C ILE A 16 -1.42 7.27 -6.96
N ALA A 17 -2.52 7.58 -6.26
CA ALA A 17 -2.82 8.95 -5.87
C ALA A 17 -1.72 9.54 -4.98
N SER A 18 -1.28 8.82 -3.96
CA SER A 18 -0.28 9.33 -3.01
C SER A 18 1.08 9.54 -3.65
N CYS A 19 1.52 8.64 -4.52
CA CYS A 19 2.79 8.77 -5.24
C CYS A 19 2.77 9.97 -6.17
N LEU A 20 1.66 10.19 -6.89
CA LEU A 20 1.49 11.36 -7.73
C LEU A 20 1.45 12.64 -6.90
N ILE A 21 0.61 12.69 -5.85
CA ILE A 21 0.49 13.86 -4.96
C ILE A 21 1.86 14.25 -4.39
N LEU A 22 2.59 13.31 -3.80
CA LEU A 22 3.91 13.58 -3.22
C LEU A 22 4.89 14.02 -4.31
N GLY A 23 4.96 13.28 -5.43
CA GLY A 23 5.86 13.60 -6.54
C GLY A 23 5.63 14.99 -7.13
N PHE A 24 4.38 15.40 -7.32
CA PHE A 24 4.05 16.76 -7.76
C PHE A 24 4.43 17.80 -6.69
N ALA A 25 4.11 17.55 -5.42
CA ALA A 25 4.35 18.50 -4.35
C ALA A 25 5.84 18.79 -4.11
N ILE A 26 6.72 17.81 -4.33
CA ILE A 26 8.17 17.97 -4.19
C ILE A 26 8.87 18.39 -5.51
N GLY A 27 8.11 18.67 -6.58
CA GLY A 27 8.68 19.09 -7.87
C GLY A 27 9.29 17.97 -8.72
N HIS A 28 9.02 16.71 -8.40
CA HIS A 28 9.51 15.53 -9.12
C HIS A 28 8.36 14.61 -9.62
N PRO A 29 7.46 15.10 -10.48
CA PRO A 29 6.29 14.34 -10.93
C PRO A 29 6.65 13.07 -11.70
N GLY A 30 7.80 13.05 -12.41
CA GLY A 30 8.29 11.85 -13.10
C GLY A 30 8.59 10.70 -12.14
N TRP A 31 9.20 11.00 -10.98
CA TRP A 31 9.42 10.02 -9.92
C TRP A 31 8.10 9.61 -9.25
N GLY A 32 7.17 10.54 -9.04
CA GLY A 32 5.81 10.23 -8.59
C GLY A 32 5.10 9.22 -9.50
N ALA A 33 5.13 9.46 -10.82
CA ALA A 33 4.55 8.57 -11.82
C ALA A 33 5.26 7.21 -11.89
N PHE A 34 6.59 7.20 -11.78
CA PHE A 34 7.38 5.98 -11.71
C PHE A 34 6.97 5.11 -10.51
N VAL A 35 6.92 5.68 -9.30
CA VAL A 35 6.52 4.90 -8.12
C VAL A 35 5.06 4.48 -8.20
N ALA A 36 4.15 5.32 -8.71
CA ALA A 36 2.75 4.97 -8.95
C ALA A 36 2.58 3.76 -9.88
N LEU A 37 3.41 3.67 -10.93
CA LEU A 37 3.43 2.54 -11.86
C LEU A 37 3.73 1.23 -11.12
N PHE A 38 4.78 1.21 -10.31
CA PHE A 38 5.23 -0.01 -9.62
C PHE A 38 4.44 -0.35 -8.35
N ALA A 39 3.92 0.66 -7.63
CA ALA A 39 3.20 0.46 -6.37
C ALA A 39 1.68 0.29 -6.53
N GLY A 40 1.12 0.58 -7.71
CA GLY A 40 -0.31 0.46 -7.97
C GLY A 40 -0.67 -0.13 -9.32
N VAL A 41 -0.21 0.47 -10.43
CA VAL A 41 -0.66 0.07 -11.78
C VAL A 41 -0.23 -1.36 -12.13
N LEU A 42 1.07 -1.68 -12.03
CA LEU A 42 1.59 -3.01 -12.34
C LEU A 42 1.05 -4.08 -11.37
N PRO A 43 0.98 -3.86 -10.05
CA PRO A 43 0.30 -4.78 -9.14
C PRO A 43 -1.14 -5.08 -9.55
N MET A 44 -1.92 -4.05 -9.91
CA MET A 44 -3.30 -4.25 -10.33
C MET A 44 -3.40 -4.98 -11.67
N ALA A 45 -2.51 -4.68 -12.62
CA ALA A 45 -2.42 -5.39 -13.89
C ALA A 45 -2.10 -6.88 -13.68
N LEU A 46 -1.20 -7.22 -12.76
CA LEU A 46 -0.90 -8.61 -12.39
C LEU A 46 -2.12 -9.32 -11.80
N ILE A 47 -2.88 -8.64 -10.91
CA ILE A 47 -4.11 -9.19 -10.33
C ILE A 47 -5.14 -9.50 -11.43
N VAL A 48 -5.40 -8.52 -12.31
CA VAL A 48 -6.37 -8.69 -13.41
C VAL A 48 -5.92 -9.80 -14.36
N TRP A 49 -4.64 -9.85 -14.70
CA TRP A 49 -4.08 -10.89 -15.56
C TRP A 49 -4.24 -12.28 -14.94
N GLY A 50 -3.95 -12.44 -13.65
CA GLY A 50 -4.19 -13.69 -12.93
C GLY A 50 -5.66 -14.11 -12.98
N MET A 51 -6.57 -13.19 -12.65
CA MET A 51 -8.02 -13.46 -12.70
C MET A 51 -8.54 -13.86 -14.09
N VAL A 52 -7.98 -13.28 -15.16
CA VAL A 52 -8.34 -13.65 -16.54
C VAL A 52 -7.81 -15.04 -16.88
N ARG A 53 -6.57 -15.36 -16.48
CA ARG A 53 -5.96 -16.66 -16.71
C ARG A 53 -6.71 -17.79 -16.00
N ASP A 54 -7.11 -17.58 -14.75
CA ASP A 54 -7.85 -18.57 -13.95
C ASP A 54 -9.25 -18.84 -14.49
N ARG A 55 -9.87 -17.88 -15.18
CA ARG A 55 -11.14 -18.07 -15.88
C ARG A 55 -11.01 -18.90 -17.16
N ILE A 56 -9.82 -18.92 -17.77
CA ILE A 56 -9.57 -19.57 -19.07
C ILE A 56 -8.90 -20.95 -18.87
N GLY A 57 -8.14 -21.17 -17.79
CA GLY A 57 -7.42 -22.42 -17.50
C GLY A 57 -8.00 -23.21 -16.33
N ASN A 58 -8.11 -24.53 -16.48
CA ASN A 58 -8.70 -25.45 -15.50
C ASN A 58 -8.04 -25.37 -14.10
N HIS A 59 -8.91 -25.19 -13.10
CA HIS A 59 -8.67 -25.10 -11.66
C HIS A 59 -7.99 -26.34 -11.06
N HIS A 60 -6.69 -26.30 -10.77
CA HIS A 60 -5.99 -27.36 -10.01
C HIS A 60 -4.95 -26.83 -8.99
N VAL A 61 -4.89 -25.53 -8.71
CA VAL A 61 -3.99 -24.94 -7.72
C VAL A 61 -4.82 -24.35 -6.58
N THR A 62 -4.43 -24.61 -5.33
CA THR A 62 -5.17 -24.16 -4.15
C THR A 62 -5.04 -22.63 -3.96
N GLU A 63 -6.16 -21.95 -3.71
CA GLU A 63 -6.28 -20.46 -3.59
C GLU A 63 -5.20 -19.82 -2.68
N HIS A 64 -4.70 -20.57 -1.70
CA HIS A 64 -3.72 -20.07 -0.74
C HIS A 64 -2.32 -19.92 -1.34
N SER A 65 -1.90 -20.81 -2.24
CA SER A 65 -0.58 -20.77 -2.87
C SER A 65 -0.47 -19.63 -3.91
N GLU A 66 -1.55 -19.40 -4.65
CA GLU A 66 -1.66 -18.31 -5.63
C GLU A 66 -1.58 -16.94 -4.97
N ARG A 67 -2.22 -16.78 -3.80
CA ARG A 67 -2.17 -15.54 -3.03
C ARG A 67 -0.75 -15.19 -2.55
N HIS A 68 0.04 -16.17 -2.11
CA HIS A 68 1.43 -15.94 -1.72
C HIS A 68 2.33 -15.61 -2.92
N GLY A 69 2.13 -16.30 -4.04
CA GLY A 69 2.84 -16.01 -5.29
C GLY A 69 2.61 -14.58 -5.78
N LEU A 70 1.35 -14.12 -5.76
CA LEU A 70 0.99 -12.75 -6.13
C LEU A 70 1.62 -11.70 -5.21
N ILE A 71 1.58 -11.91 -3.89
CA ILE A 71 2.22 -11.00 -2.93
C ILE A 71 3.73 -10.94 -3.16
N GLY A 72 4.37 -12.08 -3.41
CA GLY A 72 5.78 -12.15 -3.76
C GLY A 72 6.11 -11.35 -5.03
N ALA A 73 5.31 -11.49 -6.09
CA ALA A 73 5.49 -10.73 -7.32
C ALA A 73 5.35 -9.20 -7.10
N ILE A 74 4.36 -8.77 -6.30
CA ILE A 74 4.17 -7.35 -5.95
C ILE A 74 5.38 -6.84 -5.16
N LEU A 75 5.89 -7.60 -4.19
CA LEU A 75 7.09 -7.22 -3.43
C LEU A 75 8.30 -7.05 -4.35
N VAL A 76 8.51 -7.96 -5.30
CA VAL A 76 9.60 -7.84 -6.30
C VAL A 76 9.46 -6.56 -7.12
N LEU A 77 8.25 -6.22 -7.61
CA LEU A 77 8.03 -4.97 -8.34
C LEU A 77 8.43 -3.75 -7.52
N VAL A 78 7.98 -3.66 -6.27
CA VAL A 78 8.28 -2.49 -5.43
C VAL A 78 9.76 -2.45 -5.03
N LEU A 79 10.40 -3.59 -4.82
CA LEU A 79 11.85 -3.67 -4.59
C LEU A 79 12.65 -3.22 -5.81
N VAL A 80 12.24 -3.59 -7.03
CA VAL A 80 12.85 -3.09 -8.26
C VAL A 80 12.73 -1.57 -8.34
N ALA A 81 11.55 -1.02 -8.03
CA ALA A 81 11.36 0.43 -7.99
C ALA A 81 12.28 1.10 -6.97
N LEU A 82 12.47 0.51 -5.79
CA LEU A 82 13.38 1.02 -4.78
C LEU A 82 14.84 1.00 -5.27
N VAL A 83 15.29 -0.10 -5.86
CA VAL A 83 16.65 -0.21 -6.41
C VAL A 83 16.90 0.83 -7.49
N VAL A 84 15.95 1.03 -8.41
CA VAL A 84 16.05 2.06 -9.46
C VAL A 84 16.15 3.46 -8.84
N GLN A 85 15.31 3.77 -7.84
CA GLN A 85 15.40 5.06 -7.14
C GLN A 85 16.77 5.26 -6.47
N LEU A 86 17.33 4.24 -5.83
CA LEU A 86 18.64 4.34 -5.19
C LEU A 86 19.78 4.52 -6.20
N VAL A 87 19.80 3.71 -7.26
CA VAL A 87 20.85 3.75 -8.30
C VAL A 87 20.81 5.06 -9.09
N ALA A 88 19.62 5.55 -9.40
CA ALA A 88 19.44 6.80 -10.15
C ALA A 88 19.41 8.04 -9.25
N GLN A 89 19.70 7.91 -7.96
CA GLN A 89 19.70 9.01 -6.98
C GLN A 89 18.39 9.82 -7.00
N GLY A 90 17.27 9.09 -6.98
CA GLY A 90 15.94 9.68 -6.92
C GLY A 90 15.71 10.53 -5.66
N PRO A 91 14.67 11.38 -5.65
CA PRO A 91 14.35 12.24 -4.52
C PRO A 91 14.17 11.44 -3.23
N LYS A 92 14.72 11.96 -2.13
CA LYS A 92 14.76 11.23 -0.86
C LYS A 92 13.38 10.90 -0.33
N GLU A 93 12.43 11.79 -0.57
CA GLU A 93 11.02 11.69 -0.20
C GLU A 93 10.34 10.52 -0.94
N MET A 94 10.68 10.28 -2.21
CA MET A 94 10.11 9.17 -2.98
C MET A 94 10.68 7.82 -2.54
N ILE A 95 11.99 7.79 -2.25
CA ILE A 95 12.65 6.62 -1.65
C ILE A 95 12.00 6.30 -0.30
N ALA A 96 11.82 7.32 0.54
CA ALA A 96 11.18 7.19 1.84
C ALA A 96 9.73 6.69 1.75
N LEU A 97 8.94 7.19 0.79
CA LEU A 97 7.58 6.71 0.54
C LEU A 97 7.57 5.23 0.13
N THR A 98 8.50 4.83 -0.74
CA THR A 98 8.64 3.44 -1.20
C THR A 98 9.03 2.52 -0.03
N CYS A 99 10.02 2.92 0.78
CA CYS A 99 10.42 2.20 1.98
C CYS A 99 9.28 2.10 2.99
N ALA A 100 8.55 3.20 3.23
CA ALA A 100 7.40 3.20 4.13
C ALA A 100 6.33 2.20 3.69
N GLY A 101 6.02 2.12 2.39
CA GLY A 101 5.12 1.11 1.84
C GLY A 101 5.62 -0.33 2.05
N LEU A 102 6.90 -0.60 1.76
CA LEU A 102 7.52 -1.92 1.93
C LEU A 102 7.50 -2.37 3.39
N VAL A 103 8.00 -1.54 4.32
CA VAL A 103 8.07 -1.88 5.74
C VAL A 103 6.67 -2.04 6.33
N THR A 104 5.69 -1.24 5.91
CA THR A 104 4.28 -1.41 6.32
C THR A 104 3.71 -2.74 5.84
N LEU A 105 3.98 -3.12 4.57
CA LEU A 105 3.53 -4.39 4.01
C LEU A 105 4.17 -5.59 4.73
N VAL A 106 5.47 -5.51 5.05
CA VAL A 106 6.17 -6.49 5.88
C VAL A 106 5.52 -6.58 7.27
N GLY A 107 5.24 -5.46 7.92
CA GLY A 107 4.57 -5.44 9.23
C GLY A 107 3.19 -6.10 9.21
N ILE A 108 2.39 -5.85 8.15
CA ILE A 108 1.12 -6.56 7.94
C ILE A 108 1.33 -8.06 7.71
N GLY A 109 2.38 -8.43 6.97
CA GLY A 109 2.79 -9.81 6.73
C GLY A 109 3.15 -10.55 8.02
N VAL A 110 3.86 -9.88 8.94
CA VAL A 110 4.21 -10.40 10.28
C VAL A 110 2.95 -10.66 11.10
N TRP A 111 1.99 -9.73 11.13
CA TRP A 111 0.72 -9.97 11.80
C TRP A 111 -0.03 -11.17 11.22
N THR A 112 -0.07 -11.28 9.89
CA THR A 112 -0.84 -12.31 9.19
C THR A 112 -0.22 -13.69 9.35
N SER A 113 1.09 -13.82 9.11
CA SER A 113 1.77 -15.12 9.02
C SER A 113 2.46 -15.51 10.32
N GLY A 114 2.92 -14.55 11.12
CA GLY A 114 3.60 -14.80 12.39
C GLY A 114 2.63 -14.86 13.58
N VAL A 115 1.63 -13.99 13.62
CA VAL A 115 0.69 -13.89 14.76
C VAL A 115 -0.71 -14.46 14.44
N GLY A 116 -1.00 -14.76 13.18
CA GLY A 116 -2.29 -15.30 12.74
C GLY A 116 -3.43 -14.28 12.70
N VAL A 117 -3.13 -12.97 12.74
CA VAL A 117 -4.12 -11.90 12.58
C VAL A 117 -4.05 -11.36 11.15
N LYS A 118 -5.06 -11.64 10.33
CA LYS A 118 -5.15 -11.20 8.93
C LYS A 118 -5.43 -9.70 8.83
N ALA A 119 -4.44 -8.89 9.19
CA ALA A 119 -4.52 -7.45 9.24
C ALA A 119 -4.96 -6.86 7.89
N SER A 120 -5.83 -5.86 7.94
CA SER A 120 -6.43 -5.27 6.74
C SER A 120 -5.43 -4.38 5.99
N VAL A 121 -4.99 -4.83 4.80
CA VAL A 121 -4.12 -4.04 3.91
C VAL A 121 -4.79 -2.73 3.47
N HIS A 122 -6.10 -2.71 3.24
CA HIS A 122 -6.81 -1.48 2.86
C HIS A 122 -6.67 -0.41 3.95
N MET A 123 -6.84 -0.82 5.22
CA MET A 123 -6.71 0.10 6.34
C MET A 123 -5.27 0.51 6.59
N GLY A 124 -4.32 -0.43 6.48
CA GLY A 124 -2.90 -0.12 6.62
C GLY A 124 -2.41 0.86 5.56
N VAL A 125 -2.78 0.66 4.29
CA VAL A 125 -2.40 1.57 3.21
C VAL A 125 -3.08 2.91 3.36
N TRP A 126 -4.40 2.96 3.57
CA TRP A 126 -5.12 4.24 3.72
C TRP A 126 -4.57 5.07 4.88
N CYS A 127 -4.50 4.48 6.07
CA CYS A 127 -4.02 5.20 7.24
C CYS A 127 -2.53 5.53 7.15
N GLY A 128 -1.71 4.63 6.60
CA GLY A 128 -0.29 4.88 6.41
C GLY A 128 0.00 5.99 5.42
N VAL A 129 -0.69 6.02 4.28
CA VAL A 129 -0.56 7.10 3.29
C VAL A 129 -1.02 8.43 3.87
N VAL A 130 -2.16 8.47 4.56
CA VAL A 130 -2.63 9.70 5.22
C VAL A 130 -1.59 10.22 6.22
N ALA A 131 -1.02 9.32 7.03
CA ALA A 131 0.02 9.69 8.00
C ALA A 131 1.31 10.18 7.33
N VAL A 132 1.76 9.52 6.26
CA VAL A 132 2.95 9.93 5.50
C VAL A 132 2.74 11.29 4.86
N LEU A 133 1.61 11.53 4.18
CA LEU A 133 1.33 12.85 3.58
C LEU A 133 1.19 13.94 4.65
N ALA A 134 0.70 13.60 5.84
CA ALA A 134 0.61 14.54 6.95
C ALA A 134 1.97 15.01 7.47
N VAL A 135 2.95 14.11 7.56
CA VAL A 135 4.31 14.45 7.98
C VAL A 135 5.17 15.00 6.85
N ALA A 136 4.89 14.61 5.59
CA ALA A 136 5.66 15.02 4.42
C ALA A 136 5.26 16.40 3.89
N LEU A 137 3.95 16.72 3.91
CA LEU A 137 3.41 17.90 3.23
C LEU A 137 2.72 18.87 4.19
N SER A 138 1.74 18.40 4.97
CA SER A 138 0.96 19.25 5.87
C SER A 138 0.06 18.45 6.81
N ALA A 139 -0.05 18.88 8.08
CA ALA A 139 -0.94 18.27 9.06
C ALA A 139 -2.42 18.21 8.62
N TRP A 140 -2.86 19.03 7.65
CA TRP A 140 -4.21 18.96 7.08
C TRP A 140 -4.56 17.59 6.50
N TRP A 141 -3.58 16.81 6.05
CA TRP A 141 -3.82 15.45 5.54
C TRP A 141 -4.43 14.51 6.57
N TRP A 142 -4.27 14.76 7.87
CA TRP A 142 -4.94 13.98 8.93
C TRP A 142 -6.46 13.95 8.81
N THR A 143 -7.07 14.96 8.18
CA THR A 143 -8.51 14.97 7.88
C THR A 143 -8.94 13.79 7.01
N GLY A 144 -8.03 13.20 6.21
CA GLY A 144 -8.29 11.97 5.45
C GLY A 144 -8.66 10.76 6.31
N LEU A 145 -8.34 10.77 7.60
CA LEU A 145 -8.77 9.72 8.54
C LEU A 145 -10.29 9.72 8.78
N ILE A 146 -11.01 10.80 8.46
CA ILE A 146 -12.49 10.84 8.53
C ILE A 146 -13.11 9.77 7.62
N LEU A 147 -12.42 9.36 6.54
CA LEU A 147 -12.88 8.31 5.65
C LEU A 147 -12.58 6.89 6.16
N ALA A 148 -11.69 6.73 7.14
CA ALA A 148 -11.29 5.43 7.66
C ALA A 148 -12.45 4.60 8.24
N PRO A 149 -13.43 5.17 8.99
CA PRO A 149 -14.63 4.44 9.42
C PRO A 149 -15.48 3.92 8.27
N ALA A 150 -15.63 4.69 7.18
CA ALA A 150 -16.40 4.27 6.01
C ALA A 150 -15.71 3.09 5.28
N ILE A 151 -14.38 3.16 5.16
CA ILE A 151 -13.58 2.07 4.59
C ILE A 151 -13.70 0.83 5.49
N ALA A 152 -13.50 0.96 6.80
CA ALA A 152 -13.64 -0.11 7.78
C ALA A 152 -15.02 -0.78 7.72
N TRP A 153 -16.09 0.03 7.68
CA TRP A 153 -17.45 -0.46 7.51
C TRP A 153 -17.60 -1.28 6.23
N SER A 154 -17.04 -0.83 5.10
CA SER A 154 -17.10 -1.59 3.84
C SER A 154 -16.44 -2.97 3.97
N ARG A 155 -15.30 -3.06 4.67
CA ARG A 155 -14.55 -4.31 4.86
C ARG A 155 -15.29 -5.30 5.75
N MET A 156 -15.92 -4.82 6.82
CA MET A 156 -16.75 -5.65 7.69
C MET A 156 -18.03 -6.09 6.97
N ARG A 157 -18.69 -5.18 6.24
CA ARG A 157 -19.95 -5.46 5.53
C ARG A 157 -19.78 -6.50 4.44
N LEU A 158 -18.62 -6.49 3.75
CA LEU A 158 -18.25 -7.51 2.78
C LEU A 158 -17.71 -8.80 3.43
N LYS A 159 -17.70 -8.89 4.77
CA LYS A 159 -17.16 -10.02 5.54
C LYS A 159 -15.71 -10.36 5.22
N HIS A 160 -14.93 -9.36 4.77
CA HIS A 160 -13.52 -9.54 4.45
C HIS A 160 -12.63 -9.50 5.69
N HIS A 161 -13.03 -8.72 6.71
CA HIS A 161 -12.28 -8.54 7.95
C HIS A 161 -13.19 -8.32 9.16
N THR A 162 -12.67 -8.68 10.34
CA THR A 162 -13.21 -8.36 11.66
C THR A 162 -12.71 -6.99 12.16
N GLY A 163 -13.34 -6.47 13.23
CA GLY A 163 -12.89 -5.23 13.87
C GLY A 163 -11.43 -5.30 14.37
N LYS A 164 -10.99 -6.45 14.89
CA LYS A 164 -9.60 -6.66 15.32
C LYS A 164 -8.62 -6.55 14.16
N GLU A 165 -8.91 -7.19 13.03
CA GLU A 165 -8.06 -7.16 11.84
C GLU A 165 -7.98 -5.76 11.21
N ILE A 166 -9.08 -5.00 11.28
CA ILE A 166 -9.15 -3.60 10.87
C ILE A 166 -8.28 -2.74 11.77
N ALA A 167 -8.42 -2.85 13.09
CA ALA A 167 -7.65 -2.08 14.06
C ALA A 167 -6.14 -2.34 13.93
N VAL A 168 -5.75 -3.62 13.81
CA VAL A 168 -4.35 -3.99 13.61
C VAL A 168 -3.81 -3.44 12.28
N GLY A 169 -4.57 -3.55 11.19
CA GLY A 169 -4.17 -2.98 9.89
C GLY A 169 -3.99 -1.45 9.97
N ALA A 170 -4.98 -0.74 10.49
CA ALA A 170 -4.95 0.72 10.64
C ALA A 170 -3.79 1.17 11.53
N GLY A 171 -3.62 0.56 12.70
CA GLY A 171 -2.55 0.88 13.64
C GLY A 171 -1.15 0.62 13.05
N THR A 172 -0.99 -0.48 12.32
CA THR A 172 0.27 -0.79 11.61
C THR A 172 0.60 0.33 10.61
N GLY A 173 -0.37 0.77 9.81
CA GLY A 173 -0.19 1.89 8.87
C GLY A 173 0.14 3.21 9.56
N LEU A 174 -0.65 3.59 10.57
CA LEU A 174 -0.49 4.86 11.31
C LEU A 174 0.87 5.00 12.02
N VAL A 175 1.50 3.89 12.38
CA VAL A 175 2.75 3.89 13.12
C VAL A 175 3.93 3.64 12.20
N ILE A 176 3.93 2.52 11.47
CA ILE A 176 5.11 2.07 10.72
C ILE A 176 5.41 2.99 9.55
N ALA A 177 4.40 3.40 8.79
CA ALA A 177 4.60 4.19 7.57
C ALA A 177 5.25 5.56 7.85
N PRO A 178 4.69 6.44 8.70
CA PRO A 178 5.28 7.76 8.95
C PRO A 178 6.64 7.67 9.67
N LEU A 179 6.83 6.71 10.59
CA LEU A 179 8.13 6.53 11.25
C LEU A 179 9.21 6.09 10.27
N THR A 180 8.90 5.15 9.37
CA THR A 180 9.83 4.73 8.32
C THR A 180 10.13 5.90 7.38
N TYR A 181 9.11 6.64 6.95
CA TYR A 181 9.29 7.80 6.09
C TYR A 181 10.23 8.84 6.71
N LEU A 182 9.95 9.24 7.96
CA LEU A 182 10.77 10.20 8.69
C LEU A 182 12.20 9.68 8.90
N ALA A 183 12.36 8.40 9.24
CA ALA A 183 13.68 7.81 9.41
C ALA A 183 14.52 7.90 8.14
N ILE A 184 13.93 7.59 6.96
CA ILE A 184 14.64 7.59 5.68
C ILE A 184 14.92 9.02 5.17
N VAL A 185 13.96 9.95 5.27
CA VAL A 185 14.16 11.34 4.85
C VAL A 185 15.28 12.02 5.66
N ASN A 186 15.35 11.72 6.96
CA ASN A 186 16.39 12.28 7.83
C ASN A 186 17.69 11.46 7.82
N PHE A 187 17.76 10.36 7.05
CA PHE A 187 18.97 9.55 6.97
C PHE A 187 20.02 10.24 6.09
N PRO A 188 21.26 10.42 6.58
CA PRO A 188 22.34 10.95 5.76
C PRO A 188 22.79 9.88 4.76
N TYR A 189 22.63 10.18 3.47
CA TYR A 189 23.18 9.42 2.34
C TYR A 189 23.48 10.36 1.19
#